data_AF-A0A968ZZ87-F1
#
_entry.id   AF-A0A968ZZ87-F1
#
_cell.length_a   1.000
_cell.length_b   1.000
_cell.length_c   1.000
_cell.angle_alpha   90.00
_cell.angle_beta   90.00
_cell.angle_gamma   90.00
#
_symmetry.space_group_name_H-M   'P 1'
#
loop_
_entity.id
_entity.type
_entity.pdbx_description
1 polymer ?
#
loop_
_entity_poly.entity_id
_entity_poly.type
_entity_poly.pdbx_seq_one_letter_code
_entity_poly.pdbx_strand_id
1 'polypeptide(L)'
;MIIAAGESYERNYRQGQQSISLIPVNDVSYPSGGYTPDHSGHQCGNACDLSIPRTDGSYGTTWQSNSYDRSATRAIIQALRAQSLVTRVFFNDPQLINEGLSQYVRGHDNHIHFEIGVPNIA
;
A
#
# COMPACT_ATOMS: atom_id res chain seq x y z
N MET A 1 -12.70 3.59 2.16
CA MET A 1 -11.69 2.56 2.48
C MET A 1 -10.34 3.19 2.78
N ILE A 2 -9.64 3.82 1.82
CA ILE A 2 -8.28 4.33 2.06
C ILE A 2 -8.21 5.37 3.20
N ILE A 3 -9.25 6.21 3.35
CA ILE A 3 -9.38 7.13 4.50
C ILE A 3 -9.44 6.35 5.83
N ALA A 4 -10.23 5.27 5.90
CA ALA A 4 -10.34 4.45 7.10
C ALA A 4 -9.04 3.70 7.42
N ALA A 5 -8.32 3.22 6.40
CA ALA A 5 -6.98 2.67 6.58
C ALA A 5 -6.00 3.74 7.09
N GLY A 6 -6.07 4.96 6.55
CA GLY A 6 -5.28 6.11 7.01
C GLY A 6 -5.57 6.49 8.46
N GLU A 7 -6.85 6.52 8.86
CA GLU A 7 -7.24 6.75 10.26
C GLU A 7 -6.74 5.65 11.18
N SER A 8 -6.85 4.38 10.77
CA SER A 8 -6.32 3.25 11.53
C SER A 8 -4.81 3.36 11.72
N TYR A 9 -4.07 3.64 10.64
CA TYR A 9 -2.63 3.83 10.69
C TYR A 9 -2.22 5.01 11.59
N GLU A 10 -2.93 6.14 11.46
CA GLU A 10 -2.68 7.31 12.30
C GLU A 10 -2.86 6.98 13.78
N ARG A 11 -4.02 6.42 14.16
CA ARG A 11 -4.34 6.15 15.57
C ARG A 11 -3.46 5.07 16.18
N ASN A 12 -3.15 4.02 15.43
CA ASN A 12 -2.53 2.81 15.99
C ASN A 12 -1.01 2.76 15.85
N TYR A 13 -0.41 3.60 14.99
CA TYR A 13 1.04 3.57 14.74
C TYR A 13 1.68 4.95 14.76
N ARG A 14 1.11 5.95 14.07
CA ARG A 14 1.78 7.24 13.85
C ARG A 14 1.46 8.32 14.90
N GLN A 15 0.45 8.14 15.74
CA GLN A 15 0.00 9.16 16.69
C GLN A 15 1.16 9.65 17.58
N GLY A 16 1.42 10.96 17.52
CA GLY A 16 2.53 11.60 18.26
C GLY A 16 3.92 11.41 17.65
N GLN A 17 4.04 10.72 16.51
CA GLN A 17 5.30 10.43 15.82
C GLN A 17 5.34 11.10 14.43
N GLN A 18 5.37 12.44 14.41
CA GLN A 18 5.31 13.22 13.17
C GLN A 18 6.48 12.99 12.20
N SER A 19 7.59 12.39 12.67
CA SER A 19 8.73 12.01 11.84
C SER A 19 8.50 10.74 11.03
N ILE A 20 7.42 10.01 11.27
CA ILE A 20 7.04 8.83 10.48
C ILE A 20 6.17 9.29 9.32
N SER A 21 6.40 8.68 8.14
CA SER A 21 5.66 9.06 6.93
C SER A 21 4.16 8.80 7.05
N LEU A 22 3.38 9.62 6.33
CA LEU A 22 1.98 9.35 6.04
C LEU A 22 1.85 8.15 5.08
N ILE A 23 0.62 7.72 4.81
CA ILE A 23 0.35 6.80 3.70
C ILE A 23 0.55 7.56 2.38
N PRO A 24 1.57 7.22 1.56
CA PRO A 24 1.85 7.99 0.35
C PRO A 24 1.18 7.34 -0.86
N VAL A 25 -0.01 7.81 -1.21
CA VAL A 25 -0.73 7.38 -2.43
C VAL A 25 0.10 7.78 -3.66
N ASN A 26 0.33 6.82 -4.56
CA ASN A 26 1.17 7.00 -5.74
C ASN A 26 0.38 6.91 -7.04
N ASP A 27 -0.20 5.74 -7.34
CA ASP A 27 -0.91 5.48 -8.59
C ASP A 27 -2.29 4.89 -8.34
N VAL A 28 -3.26 5.31 -9.15
CA VAL A 28 -4.65 4.83 -9.17
C VAL A 28 -5.16 4.92 -10.60
N SER A 29 -6.29 4.26 -10.88
CA SER A 29 -6.94 4.36 -12.19
C SER A 29 -7.20 5.79 -12.65
N TYR A 30 -7.16 5.99 -13.97
CA TYR A 30 -7.66 7.20 -14.61
C TYR A 30 -9.11 7.51 -14.21
N PRO A 31 -9.57 8.77 -14.32
CA PRO A 31 -10.92 9.16 -13.93
C PRO A 31 -12.05 8.32 -14.54
N SER A 32 -11.84 7.75 -15.74
CA SER A 32 -12.77 6.86 -16.43
C SER A 32 -12.26 5.41 -16.56
N GLY A 33 -11.20 5.04 -15.84
CA GLY A 33 -10.49 3.78 -16.04
C GLY A 33 -9.83 3.69 -17.42
N GLY A 34 -9.54 2.45 -17.85
CA GLY A 34 -8.97 2.14 -19.16
C GLY A 34 -7.55 1.60 -19.11
N TYR A 35 -7.01 1.25 -20.27
CA TYR A 35 -5.70 0.61 -20.40
C TYR A 35 -4.56 1.53 -19.94
N THR A 36 -3.85 1.10 -18.90
CA THR A 36 -2.60 1.65 -18.37
C THR A 36 -1.45 0.73 -18.83
N PRO A 37 -0.67 1.10 -19.87
CA PRO A 37 0.34 0.23 -20.48
C PRO A 37 1.45 -0.23 -19.53
N ASP A 38 1.74 0.62 -18.55
CA ASP A 38 2.70 0.41 -17.47
C ASP A 38 2.19 -0.52 -16.38
N HIS A 39 0.88 -0.51 -16.07
CA HIS A 39 0.30 -1.30 -14.99
C HIS A 39 -1.06 -1.92 -15.34
N SER A 40 -1.09 -3.20 -15.75
CA SER A 40 -2.33 -3.88 -16.21
C SER A 40 -3.45 -4.01 -15.16
N GLY A 41 -3.17 -3.85 -13.87
CA GLY A 41 -4.16 -3.97 -12.78
C GLY A 41 -5.00 -2.71 -12.51
N HIS A 42 -4.59 -1.54 -13.00
CA HIS A 42 -5.17 -0.24 -12.61
C HIS A 42 -6.26 0.27 -13.56
N GLN A 43 -7.03 -0.62 -14.17
CA GLN A 43 -7.94 -0.24 -15.25
C GLN A 43 -9.36 0.10 -14.79
N CYS A 44 -9.76 -0.36 -13.60
CA CYS A 44 -11.17 -0.43 -13.20
C CYS A 44 -11.51 0.32 -11.90
N GLY A 45 -10.61 1.15 -11.37
CA GLY A 45 -10.82 1.94 -10.15
C GLY A 45 -10.76 1.14 -8.85
N ASN A 46 -10.36 -0.14 -8.90
CA ASN A 46 -10.33 -1.05 -7.76
C ASN A 46 -8.91 -1.36 -7.25
N ALA A 47 -7.88 -0.74 -7.84
CA ALA A 47 -6.49 -0.93 -7.47
C ALA A 47 -5.82 0.41 -7.13
N CYS A 48 -4.80 0.36 -6.29
CA CYS A 48 -4.02 1.53 -5.90
C CYS A 48 -2.62 1.11 -5.44
N ASP A 49 -1.63 1.90 -5.84
CA ASP A 49 -0.26 1.78 -5.41
C ASP A 49 0.07 2.84 -4.36
N LEU A 50 0.75 2.41 -3.32
CA LEU A 50 1.32 3.26 -2.29
C LEU A 50 2.84 3.23 -2.41
N SER A 51 3.48 4.39 -2.44
CA SER A 51 4.94 4.45 -2.26
C SER A 51 5.31 3.93 -0.87
N ILE A 52 6.49 3.34 -0.72
CA ILE A 52 6.93 2.85 0.59
C ILE A 52 7.56 3.95 1.45
N PRO A 53 7.23 4.01 2.76
CA PRO A 53 7.83 4.94 3.71
C PRO A 53 9.35 4.84 3.83
N ARG A 54 9.96 5.97 4.15
CA ARG A 54 11.36 6.08 4.55
C ARG A 54 11.48 6.47 6.01
N THR A 55 12.61 6.09 6.63
CA THR A 55 12.90 6.35 8.05
C THR A 55 13.11 7.82 8.40
N ASP A 56 13.29 8.68 7.38
CA ASP A 56 13.40 10.13 7.51
C ASP A 56 12.03 10.85 7.41
N GLY A 57 10.94 10.09 7.37
CA GLY A 57 9.57 10.62 7.24
C GLY A 57 9.13 10.88 5.80
N SER A 58 10.04 10.81 4.83
CA SER A 58 9.70 10.86 3.40
C SER A 58 9.23 9.50 2.89
N TYR A 59 9.10 9.34 1.57
CA TYR A 59 8.65 8.12 0.92
C TYR A 59 9.34 7.95 -0.44
N GLY A 60 9.24 6.76 -1.02
CA GLY A 60 9.80 6.43 -2.33
C GLY A 60 11.23 5.88 -2.22
N THR A 61 11.34 4.56 -2.20
CA THR A 61 12.61 3.81 -2.15
C THR A 61 12.34 2.36 -2.55
N THR A 62 13.28 1.43 -2.34
CA THR A 62 13.03 -0.03 -2.44
C THR A 62 13.18 -0.70 -1.09
N TRP A 63 12.57 -1.88 -0.88
CA TRP A 63 12.65 -2.59 0.41
C TRP A 63 14.08 -2.97 0.83
N GLN A 64 15.01 -3.05 -0.13
CA GLN A 64 16.43 -3.32 0.11
C GLN A 64 17.19 -2.08 0.61
N SER A 65 16.62 -0.89 0.49
CA SER A 65 17.30 0.35 0.85
C SER A 65 17.45 0.49 2.37
N ASN A 66 18.60 1.02 2.82
CA ASN A 66 18.79 1.37 4.23
C ASN A 66 17.84 2.45 4.73
N SER A 67 17.26 3.24 3.82
CA SER A 67 16.30 4.28 4.14
C SER A 67 14.87 3.78 4.30
N TYR A 68 14.58 2.53 3.94
CA TYR A 68 13.24 1.95 3.96
C TYR A 68 12.75 1.71 5.40
N ASP A 69 11.57 2.24 5.72
CA ASP A 69 10.93 2.00 7.01
C ASP A 69 9.98 0.79 6.91
N ARG A 70 10.52 -0.38 7.22
CA ARG A 70 9.76 -1.64 7.24
C ARG A 70 8.66 -1.63 8.29
N SER A 71 8.87 -0.98 9.43
CA SER A 71 7.89 -0.96 10.51
C SER A 71 6.67 -0.13 10.14
N ALA A 72 6.88 1.04 9.53
CA ALA A 72 5.79 1.84 8.99
C ALA A 72 5.06 1.10 7.86
N THR A 73 5.81 0.48 6.95
CA THR A 73 5.23 -0.32 5.86
C THR A 73 4.37 -1.47 6.38
N ARG A 74 4.86 -2.21 7.39
CA ARG A 74 4.09 -3.24 8.09
C ARG A 74 2.77 -2.69 8.63
N ALA A 75 2.82 -1.57 9.34
CA ALA A 75 1.64 -0.94 9.92
C ALA A 75 0.63 -0.46 8.86
N ILE A 76 1.11 0.05 7.72
CA ILE A 76 0.27 0.41 6.57
C ILE A 76 -0.46 -0.83 6.03
N ILE A 77 0.27 -1.93 5.80
CA ILE A 77 -0.33 -3.16 5.27
C ILE A 77 -1.35 -3.74 6.26
N GLN A 78 -1.05 -3.73 7.55
CA GLN A 78 -1.99 -4.16 8.59
C GLN A 78 -3.25 -3.28 8.60
N ALA A 79 -3.10 -1.96 8.46
CA ALA A 79 -4.23 -1.04 8.38
C ALA A 79 -5.10 -1.28 7.13
N LEU A 80 -4.50 -1.62 5.99
CA LEU A 80 -5.21 -2.05 4.79
C LEU A 80 -5.94 -3.38 5.00
N ARG A 81 -5.26 -4.39 5.54
CA ARG A 81 -5.84 -5.73 5.81
C ARG A 81 -6.99 -5.69 6.81
N ALA A 82 -7.03 -4.70 7.70
CA ALA A 82 -8.16 -4.47 8.60
C ALA A 82 -9.43 -4.00 7.87
N GLN A 83 -9.33 -3.58 6.60
CA GLN A 83 -10.49 -3.15 5.82
C GLN A 83 -11.10 -4.34 5.08
N SER A 84 -12.38 -4.62 5.31
CA SER A 84 -13.08 -5.78 4.76
C SER A 84 -13.13 -5.83 3.23
N LEU A 85 -12.97 -4.69 2.56
CA LEU A 85 -12.98 -4.60 1.11
C LEU A 85 -11.62 -4.95 0.48
N VAL A 86 -10.51 -4.94 1.23
CA VAL A 86 -9.18 -5.23 0.65
C VAL A 86 -9.06 -6.73 0.38
N THR A 87 -8.83 -7.09 -0.88
CA THR A 87 -8.79 -8.48 -1.35
C THR A 87 -7.38 -8.95 -1.63
N ARG A 88 -6.49 -8.07 -2.10
CA ARG A 88 -5.10 -8.39 -2.44
C ARG A 88 -4.16 -7.31 -1.95
N VAL A 89 -2.95 -7.73 -1.57
CA VAL A 89 -1.82 -6.86 -1.24
C VAL A 89 -0.55 -7.49 -1.82
N PHE A 90 0.12 -6.79 -2.74
CA PHE A 90 1.40 -7.21 -3.32
C PHE A 90 2.51 -6.27 -2.88
N PHE A 91 3.59 -6.87 -2.36
CA PHE A 91 4.81 -6.17 -1.97
C PHE A 91 5.91 -7.19 -1.67
N ASN A 92 7.12 -6.95 -2.17
CA ASN A 92 8.16 -7.98 -2.27
C ASN A 92 9.16 -8.03 -1.11
N ASP A 93 8.94 -7.28 -0.03
CA ASP A 93 9.75 -7.44 1.18
C ASP A 93 9.61 -8.87 1.75
N PRO A 94 10.69 -9.69 1.74
CA PRO A 94 10.60 -11.09 2.15
C PRO A 94 10.12 -11.26 3.59
N GLN A 95 10.42 -10.28 4.47
CA GLN A 95 9.98 -10.33 5.85
C GLN A 95 8.46 -10.20 5.96
N LEU A 96 7.85 -9.26 5.22
CA LEU A 96 6.39 -9.05 5.27
C LEU A 96 5.62 -10.16 4.55
N ILE A 97 6.22 -10.78 3.53
CA ILE A 97 5.68 -12.01 2.92
C ILE A 97 5.68 -13.16 3.93
N ASN A 98 6.77 -13.38 4.64
CA ASN A 98 6.88 -14.45 5.66
C ASN A 98 5.90 -14.23 6.83
N GLU A 99 5.55 -12.98 7.13
CA GLU A 99 4.51 -12.62 8.11
C GLU A 99 3.08 -12.79 7.55
N GLY A 100 2.91 -13.17 6.29
CA GLY A 100 1.61 -13.34 5.64
C GLY A 100 0.90 -12.05 5.27
N LEU A 101 1.59 -10.91 5.31
CA LEU A 101 1.00 -9.58 5.11
C LEU A 101 0.84 -9.23 3.63
N SER A 102 1.80 -9.63 2.79
CA SER A 102 1.80 -9.40 1.34
C SER A 102 2.12 -10.65 0.55
N GLN A 103 1.91 -10.60 -0.77
CA GLN A 103 2.30 -11.64 -1.71
C GLN A 103 3.35 -11.11 -2.68
N TYR A 104 4.25 -12.00 -3.12
CA TYR A 104 5.25 -11.67 -4.11
C TYR A 104 4.64 -11.54 -5.50
N VAL A 105 4.89 -10.43 -6.18
CA VAL A 105 4.62 -10.23 -7.60
C VAL A 105 5.78 -9.43 -8.20
N ARG A 106 6.32 -9.88 -9.35
CA ARG A 106 7.43 -9.19 -10.02
C ARG A 106 7.10 -7.71 -10.22
N GLY A 107 8.02 -6.82 -9.84
CA GLY A 107 7.86 -5.36 -10.00
C GLY A 107 7.46 -4.59 -8.74
N HIS A 108 7.13 -5.26 -7.63
CA HIS A 108 6.60 -4.64 -6.41
C HIS A 108 7.66 -4.48 -5.31
N ASP A 109 8.89 -4.10 -5.70
CA ASP A 109 9.99 -3.89 -4.74
C ASP A 109 9.99 -2.48 -4.12
N ASN A 110 9.30 -1.52 -4.74
CA ASN A 110 9.31 -0.09 -4.41
C ASN A 110 7.94 0.51 -4.07
N HIS A 111 6.87 -0.28 -4.18
CA HIS A 111 5.50 0.16 -3.88
C HIS A 111 4.66 -1.01 -3.36
N ILE A 112 3.64 -0.69 -2.57
CA ILE A 112 2.60 -1.63 -2.15
C ILE A 112 1.45 -1.47 -3.12
N HIS A 113 1.09 -2.55 -3.82
CA HIS A 113 -0.15 -2.60 -4.59
C HIS A 113 -1.24 -3.22 -3.73
N PHE A 114 -2.43 -2.62 -3.68
CA PHE A 114 -3.59 -3.27 -3.11
C PHE A 114 -4.80 -3.19 -4.03
N GLU A 115 -5.63 -4.22 -3.97
CA GLU A 115 -6.92 -4.27 -4.66
C GLU A 115 -8.05 -4.29 -3.63
N ILE A 116 -9.19 -3.72 -4.02
CA ILE A 116 -10.47 -3.90 -3.33
C ILE A 116 -11.41 -4.80 -4.13
N GLY A 117 -12.31 -5.49 -3.42
CA GLY A 117 -13.41 -6.21 -4.01
C GLY A 117 -14.29 -5.26 -4.83
N VAL A 118 -14.62 -5.66 -6.05
CA VAL A 118 -15.56 -4.94 -6.91
C VAL A 118 -16.92 -4.90 -6.22
N PRO A 119 -17.59 -3.73 -6.15
CA PRO A 119 -18.93 -3.65 -5.57
C PRO A 119 -19.89 -4.61 -6.27
N ASN A 120 -20.58 -5.44 -5.50
CA ASN A 120 -21.68 -6.22 -6.03
C ASN A 120 -22.85 -5.27 -6.31
N ILE A 121 -23.20 -5.12 -7.59
CA ILE A 121 -24.44 -4.47 -8.00
C ILE A 121 -25.50 -5.58 -8.00
N ALA A 122 -26.21 -5.72 -6.89
CA ALA A 122 -27.42 -6.54 -6.79
C ALA A 122 -28.64 -5.63 -6.84
#